data_AF-A0A7W7I5K8-F1
#
_entry.id   AF-A0A7W7I5K8-F1
#
_cell.length_a   1.000
_cell.length_b   1.000
_cell.length_c   1.000
_cell.angle_alpha   90.00
_cell.angle_beta   90.00
_cell.angle_gamma   90.00
#
_symmetry.space_group_name_H-M   'P 1'
#
loop_
_entity.id
_entity.type
_entity.pdbx_description
1 polymer ?
#
loop_
_entity_poly.entity_id
_entity_poly.type
_entity_poly.pdbx_seq_one_letter_code
_entity_poly.pdbx_strand_id
1 'polypeptide(L)'
;MAEKSPAQHEWHQHGLDAVAGTKPRPEPLDPPMVPFALAGLAGFAVAGVILLLLDAPESWLWTCLAGLLCGIPGLLTMLRHDANRRRRRALTHPEFKVNQNA
;
A
#
# COMPACT_ATOMS: atom_id res chain seq x y z
N MET A 1 25.04 -50.65 12.40
CA MET A 1 25.03 -49.18 12.17
C MET A 1 24.96 -48.99 10.67
N ALA A 2 23.78 -48.65 10.12
CA ALA A 2 23.60 -48.47 8.68
C ALA A 2 24.04 -47.05 8.32
N GLU A 3 25.22 -46.91 7.74
CA GLU A 3 25.72 -45.64 7.22
C GLU A 3 24.82 -45.20 6.06
N LYS A 4 24.10 -44.09 6.26
CA LYS A 4 23.23 -43.54 5.23
C LYS A 4 24.10 -43.08 4.06
N SER A 5 23.87 -43.70 2.91
CA SER A 5 24.52 -43.37 1.64
C SER A 5 24.48 -41.85 1.35
N PRO A 6 25.61 -41.24 0.96
CA PRO A 6 25.74 -39.79 0.78
C PRO A 6 24.73 -39.22 -0.24
N ALA A 7 24.32 -40.04 -1.21
CA ALA A 7 23.35 -39.65 -2.22
C ALA A 7 22.00 -39.25 -1.62
N GLN A 8 21.53 -39.86 -0.53
CA GLN A 8 20.22 -39.52 0.05
C GLN A 8 20.17 -38.14 0.73
N HIS A 9 21.31 -37.56 1.13
CA HIS A 9 21.34 -36.20 1.67
C HIS A 9 21.12 -35.15 0.59
N GLU A 10 21.70 -35.33 -0.59
CA GLU A 10 21.56 -34.38 -1.72
C GLU A 10 20.13 -34.33 -2.26
N TRP A 11 19.46 -35.49 -2.40
CA TRP A 11 18.07 -35.54 -2.87
C TRP A 11 17.09 -34.87 -1.90
N HIS A 12 17.32 -34.96 -0.59
CA HIS A 12 16.47 -34.32 0.41
C HIS A 12 16.69 -32.81 0.49
N GLN A 13 17.91 -32.32 0.28
CA GLN A 13 18.23 -30.89 0.32
C GLN A 13 17.56 -30.14 -0.85
N HIS A 14 17.68 -30.64 -2.07
CA HIS A 14 17.07 -29.99 -3.24
C HIS A 14 15.53 -29.94 -3.19
N GLY A 15 14.88 -30.92 -2.56
CA GLY A 15 13.43 -30.91 -2.35
C GLY A 15 12.95 -29.84 -1.36
N LEU A 16 13.77 -29.51 -0.35
CA LEU A 16 13.47 -28.47 0.63
C LEU A 16 13.65 -27.06 0.03
N ASP A 17 14.67 -26.88 -0.81
CA ASP A 17 14.90 -25.62 -1.54
C ASP A 17 13.78 -25.31 -2.55
N ALA A 18 13.17 -26.35 -3.13
CA ALA A 18 12.04 -26.23 -4.05
C ALA A 18 10.72 -25.83 -3.34
N VAL A 19 10.50 -26.28 -2.10
CA VAL A 19 9.32 -25.94 -1.28
C VAL A 19 9.51 -24.59 -0.58
N ALA A 20 10.74 -24.25 -0.17
CA ALA A 20 11.12 -22.96 0.39
C ALA A 20 11.46 -21.94 -0.70
N GLY A 21 10.64 -21.90 -1.76
CA GLY A 21 10.93 -21.19 -3.01
C GLY A 21 11.61 -19.84 -2.81
N THR A 22 12.80 -19.70 -3.40
CA THR A 22 13.65 -18.49 -3.40
C THR A 22 13.09 -17.35 -4.23
N LYS A 23 11.77 -17.30 -4.44
CA LYS A 23 11.14 -16.25 -5.24
C LYS A 23 11.41 -14.91 -4.55
N PRO A 24 12.07 -13.95 -5.23
CA PRO A 24 12.26 -12.63 -4.68
C PRO A 24 10.91 -12.06 -4.28
N ARG A 25 10.75 -11.71 -3.01
CA ARG A 25 9.51 -11.11 -2.52
C ARG A 25 9.27 -9.84 -3.33
N PRO A 26 8.15 -9.73 -4.07
CA PRO A 26 7.88 -8.52 -4.84
C PRO A 26 7.83 -7.33 -3.88
N GLU A 27 8.51 -6.26 -4.26
CA GLU A 27 8.49 -5.03 -3.48
C GLU A 27 7.03 -4.55 -3.38
N PRO A 28 6.53 -4.27 -2.16
CA PRO A 28 5.16 -3.81 -1.99
C PRO A 28 4.93 -2.55 -2.81
N LEU A 29 3.91 -2.56 -3.68
CA LEU A 29 3.52 -1.38 -4.43
C LEU A 29 3.31 -0.21 -3.47
N ASP A 30 3.93 0.93 -3.77
CA ASP A 30 3.73 2.18 -3.04
C ASP A 30 2.94 3.16 -3.91
N PRO A 31 1.63 2.90 -4.14
CA PRO A 31 0.84 3.86 -4.87
C PRO A 31 0.66 5.10 -3.99
N PRO A 32 0.66 6.32 -4.56
CA PRO A 32 0.35 7.53 -3.82
C PRO A 32 -1.13 7.53 -3.39
N MET A 33 -1.42 6.86 -2.26
CA MET A 33 -2.79 6.62 -1.79
C MET A 33 -3.53 7.92 -1.46
N VAL A 34 -2.94 8.78 -0.63
CA VAL A 34 -3.57 10.03 -0.22
C VAL A 34 -3.85 10.98 -1.40
N PRO A 35 -2.92 11.18 -2.35
CA PRO A 35 -3.21 11.94 -3.58
C PRO A 35 -4.40 11.41 -4.39
N PHE A 36 -4.57 10.09 -4.47
CA PHE A 36 -5.72 9.50 -5.17
C PHE A 36 -7.05 9.85 -4.50
N ALA A 37 -7.13 9.72 -3.16
CA ALA A 37 -8.33 10.12 -2.43
C ALA A 37 -8.62 11.62 -2.57
N LEU A 38 -7.60 12.47 -2.51
CA LEU A 38 -7.75 13.92 -2.71
C LEU A 38 -8.24 14.25 -4.12
N ALA A 39 -7.77 13.56 -5.16
CA ALA A 39 -8.22 13.78 -6.52
C ALA A 39 -9.73 13.47 -6.69
N GLY A 40 -10.21 12.37 -6.10
CA GLY A 40 -11.64 12.05 -6.12
C GLY A 40 -12.48 13.09 -5.38
N LEU A 41 -12.04 13.50 -4.18
CA LEU A 41 -12.72 14.50 -3.38
C LEU A 41 -12.77 15.87 -4.07
N ALA A 42 -11.64 16.29 -4.66
CA ALA A 42 -11.54 17.50 -5.44
C ALA A 42 -12.42 17.45 -6.70
N GLY A 43 -12.49 16.30 -7.38
CA GLY A 43 -13.37 16.09 -8.53
C GLY A 43 -14.84 16.36 -8.20
N PHE A 44 -15.34 15.82 -7.09
CA PHE A 44 -16.71 16.10 -6.64
C PHE A 44 -16.93 17.55 -6.19
N ALA A 45 -15.95 18.16 -5.51
CA ALA A 45 -16.02 19.58 -5.14
C ALA A 45 -16.12 20.48 -6.38
N VAL A 46 -15.21 20.28 -7.34
CA VAL A 46 -15.17 21.06 -8.59
C VAL A 46 -16.44 20.85 -9.41
N ALA A 47 -16.90 19.60 -9.56
CA ALA A 47 -18.16 19.31 -10.21
C ALA A 47 -19.33 20.03 -9.54
N GLY A 48 -19.44 19.96 -8.20
CA GLY A 48 -20.47 20.68 -7.45
C GLY A 48 -20.47 22.18 -7.70
N VAL A 49 -19.30 22.81 -7.73
CA VAL A 49 -19.16 24.25 -8.06
C VAL A 49 -19.64 24.54 -9.47
N ILE A 50 -19.22 23.74 -10.46
CA ILE A 50 -19.67 23.90 -11.85
C ILE A 50 -21.19 23.77 -11.95
N LEU A 51 -21.79 22.79 -11.26
CA LEU A 51 -23.22 22.56 -11.28
C LEU A 51 -24.01 23.72 -10.64
N LEU A 52 -23.50 24.30 -9.56
CA LEU A 52 -24.09 25.49 -8.95
C LEU A 52 -24.05 26.69 -9.90
N LEU A 53 -22.96 26.87 -10.65
CA LEU A 53 -22.82 27.97 -11.62
C LEU A 53 -23.75 27.82 -12.83
N LEU A 54 -24.13 26.59 -13.17
CA LEU A 54 -25.00 26.26 -14.30
C LEU A 54 -26.49 26.12 -13.90
N ASP A 55 -26.83 26.39 -12.63
CA ASP A 55 -28.18 26.16 -12.08
C ASP A 55 -28.71 24.74 -12.39
N ALA A 56 -27.83 23.75 -12.22
CA ALA A 56 -28.12 22.36 -12.56
C ALA A 56 -29.12 21.73 -11.57
N PRO A 57 -29.84 20.66 -11.97
CA PRO A 57 -30.81 20.00 -11.11
C PRO A 57 -30.21 19.53 -9.77
N GLU A 58 -30.98 19.72 -8.70
CA GLU A 58 -30.55 19.44 -7.32
C GLU A 58 -30.10 17.99 -7.10
N SER A 59 -30.66 17.03 -7.83
CA SER A 59 -30.27 15.61 -7.77
C SER A 59 -28.78 15.38 -8.05
N TRP A 60 -28.19 16.17 -8.94
CA TRP A 60 -26.76 16.08 -9.23
C TRP A 60 -25.90 16.76 -8.16
N LEU A 61 -26.42 17.82 -7.53
CA LEU A 61 -25.77 18.44 -6.36
C LEU A 61 -25.73 17.47 -5.17
N TRP A 62 -26.83 16.75 -4.92
CA TRP A 62 -26.86 15.67 -3.93
C TRP A 62 -25.87 14.56 -4.25
N THR A 63 -25.66 14.23 -5.51
CA THR A 63 -24.62 13.29 -5.93
C THR A 63 -23.22 13.80 -5.60
N CYS A 64 -22.92 15.07 -5.88
CA CYS A 64 -21.64 15.69 -5.56
C CYS A 64 -21.41 15.74 -4.04
N LEU A 65 -22.44 16.10 -3.28
CA LEU A 65 -22.40 16.14 -1.83
C LEU A 65 -22.21 14.73 -1.23
N ALA A 66 -22.94 13.73 -1.73
CA ALA A 66 -22.76 12.34 -1.31
C ALA A 66 -21.34 11.85 -1.62
N GLY A 67 -20.79 12.17 -2.78
CA GLY A 67 -19.41 11.86 -3.15
C GLY A 67 -18.40 12.50 -2.19
N LEU A 68 -18.59 13.77 -1.82
CA LEU A 68 -17.75 14.45 -0.82
C LEU A 68 -17.86 13.80 0.56
N LEU A 69 -19.08 13.59 1.05
CA LEU A 69 -19.31 13.02 2.38
C LEU A 69 -18.78 11.59 2.49
N CYS A 70 -18.98 10.76 1.46
CA CYS A 70 -18.45 9.40 1.39
C CYS A 70 -16.93 9.37 1.15
N GLY A 71 -16.36 10.41 0.52
CA GLY A 71 -14.92 10.51 0.27
C GLY A 71 -14.11 10.81 1.54
N ILE A 72 -14.68 11.56 2.50
CA ILE A 72 -14.03 11.90 3.78
C ILE A 72 -13.58 10.64 4.56
N PRO A 73 -14.43 9.64 4.86
CA PRO A 73 -13.99 8.44 5.57
C PRO A 73 -12.95 7.65 4.76
N GLY A 74 -13.07 7.61 3.43
CA GLY A 74 -12.05 7.05 2.55
C GLY A 74 -10.69 7.73 2.75
N LEU A 75 -10.64 9.06 2.70
CA LEU A 75 -9.42 9.83 2.94
C LEU A 75 -8.83 9.59 4.34
N LEU A 76 -9.66 9.59 5.38
CA LEU A 76 -9.22 9.33 6.76
C LEU A 76 -8.57 7.95 6.91
N THR A 77 -9.17 6.92 6.30
CA THR A 77 -8.58 5.57 6.32
C THR A 77 -7.25 5.52 5.60
N MET A 78 -7.10 6.20 4.46
CA MET A 78 -5.83 6.29 3.74
C MET A 78 -4.76 7.04 4.53
N LEU A 79 -5.09 8.15 5.18
CA LEU A 79 -4.16 8.89 6.03
C LEU A 79 -3.67 8.03 7.21
N ARG A 80 -4.57 7.30 7.86
CA ARG A 80 -4.21 6.38 8.95
C ARG A 80 -3.35 5.22 8.45
N HIS A 81 -3.67 4.68 7.28
CA HIS A 81 -2.90 3.62 6.65
C HIS A 81 -1.47 4.08 6.33
N ASP A 82 -1.32 5.24 5.70
CA ASP A 82 -0.02 5.83 5.37
C ASP A 82 0.80 6.16 6.62
N ALA A 83 0.16 6.68 7.68
CA ALA A 83 0.84 6.93 8.96
C ALA A 83 1.37 5.63 9.59
N ASN A 84 0.57 4.56 9.58
CA ASN A 84 0.99 3.25 10.07
C ASN A 84 2.09 2.64 9.20
N ARG A 85 2.01 2.82 7.87
CA ARG A 85 3.06 2.40 6.94
C ARG A 85 4.38 3.11 7.19
N ARG A 86 4.36 4.43 7.36
CA ARG A 86 5.53 5.26 7.71
C ARG A 86 6.16 4.80 9.03
N ARG A 87 5.34 4.56 10.06
CA ARG A 87 5.82 4.03 11.36
C ARG A 87 6.51 2.68 11.23
N ARG A 88 5.96 1.75 10.45
CA ARG A 88 6.58 0.43 10.21
C ARG A 88 7.92 0.56 9.49
N ARG A 89 8.02 1.42 8.47
CA ARG A 89 9.30 1.68 7.77
C ARG A 89 10.39 2.22 8.72
N ALA A 90 10.03 3.14 9.61
CA ALA A 90 10.96 3.68 10.62
C ALA A 90 11.47 2.61 11.60
N LEU A 91 10.65 1.60 11.93
CA LEU A 91 11.03 0.51 12.83
C LEU A 91 11.86 -0.58 12.14
N THR A 92 11.69 -0.79 10.83
CA THR A 92 12.43 -1.80 10.05
C THR A 92 13.78 -1.28 9.54
N HIS A 93 13.94 0.04 9.40
CA HIS A 93 15.19 0.70 9.04
C HIS A 93 15.67 1.63 10.16
N PRO A 94 16.07 1.12 11.34
CA PRO A 94 16.94 1.90 12.20
C PRO A 94 18.22 2.14 11.40
N GLU A 95 18.54 3.40 11.14
CA GLU A 95 19.73 3.77 10.38
C GLU A 95 20.98 3.09 10.96
N PHE A 96 21.44 2.03 10.30
CA PHE A 96 22.72 1.42 10.59
C PHE A 96 23.81 2.37 10.11
N LYS A 97 24.20 3.33 10.96
CA LYS A 97 25.41 4.11 10.75
C LYS A 97 26.60 3.21 11.04
N VAL A 98 27.19 2.63 9.98
CA VAL A 98 28.57 2.14 10.07
C VAL A 98 29.46 3.37 10.22
N ASN A 99 29.86 3.67 11.46
CA ASN A 99 30.98 4.57 11.66
C ASN A 99 32.24 3.86 11.12
N GLN A 100 32.59 4.16 9.87
CA GLN A 100 33.89 3.85 9.30
C GLN A 100 34.87 4.93 9.76
N ASN A 101 35.40 4.77 10.98
CA ASN A 101 36.61 5.49 11.36
C ASN A 101 37.77 4.54 11.14
N ALA A 102 38.56 4.88 10.11
CA ALA A 102 39.85 4.31 9.76
C ALA A 102 40.93 4.74 10.77
#